data_AF-A0A554RTR6-F1
#
_entry.id   AF-A0A554RTR6-F1
#
_cell.length_a   1.000
_cell.length_b   1.000
_cell.length_c   1.000
_cell.angle_alpha   90.00
_cell.angle_beta   90.00
_cell.angle_gamma   90.00
#
_symmetry.space_group_name_H-M   'P 1'
#
loop_
_entity.id
_entity.type
_entity.pdbx_description
1 polymer ?
#
loop_
_entity_poly.entity_id
_entity_poly.type
_entity_poly.pdbx_seq_one_letter_code
_entity_poly.pdbx_strand_id
1 'polypeptide(L)'
;MTRQPASRVRAISVRARMLESSSTTRARGDVIRYLRDPRSGDSASRCARCSAYRPERRAAVPLDRVAHDKTASARRVRRDARRSPVPDVQPDEGRLRITVRTATGSGRTPISAFDDALHGANVADFNLIALSSVVPPRTDVVVADEPLPAEHGDKLYCVMATANAELRGESAWAGLGWVYDEELGGLFVEHHSGSEESVEELIELSLQDMARRRGRDFGPTHKIVVGAHCVDSPVCALAIATYAVESWGTARG
;
A
#
# COMPACT_ATOMS: atom_id res chain seq x y z
N MET A 1 -0.57 55.30 -19.05
CA MET A 1 -1.30 54.03 -19.25
C MET A 1 -0.29 52.96 -19.63
N THR A 2 0.18 52.19 -18.66
CA THR A 2 1.21 51.15 -18.84
C THR A 2 0.63 49.85 -18.31
N ARG A 3 0.35 48.89 -19.19
CA ARG A 3 -0.20 47.57 -18.85
C ARG A 3 0.95 46.62 -18.46
N GLN A 4 0.88 46.05 -17.26
CA GLN A 4 1.65 44.85 -16.88
C GLN A 4 1.13 43.60 -17.61
N PRO A 5 1.97 42.62 -17.94
CA PRO A 5 1.50 41.28 -18.29
C PRO A 5 1.38 40.39 -17.04
N ALA A 6 0.26 39.67 -16.96
CA ALA A 6 -0.06 38.69 -15.94
C ALA A 6 0.85 37.44 -16.06
N SER A 7 1.43 37.00 -14.94
CA SER A 7 2.14 35.73 -14.83
C SER A 7 1.14 34.57 -14.73
N ARG A 8 1.22 33.61 -15.66
CA ARG A 8 0.48 32.35 -15.61
C ARG A 8 1.24 31.36 -14.73
N VAL A 9 0.69 31.03 -13.56
CA VAL A 9 1.12 29.89 -12.75
C VAL A 9 0.71 28.61 -13.49
N ARG A 10 1.69 27.78 -13.89
CA ARG A 10 1.43 26.43 -14.40
C ARG A 10 1.41 25.46 -13.22
N ALA A 11 0.28 24.79 -13.01
CA ALA A 11 0.18 23.68 -12.09
C ALA A 11 1.07 22.52 -12.59
N ILE A 12 2.01 22.08 -11.75
CA ILE A 12 2.82 20.89 -11.98
C ILE A 12 2.00 19.69 -11.52
N SER A 13 1.50 18.90 -12.46
CA SER A 13 0.84 17.62 -12.19
C SER A 13 1.92 16.56 -11.96
N VAL A 14 2.04 16.07 -10.72
CA VAL A 14 2.81 14.87 -10.40
C VAL A 14 1.92 13.68 -10.76
N ARG A 15 2.13 13.09 -11.95
CA ARG A 15 1.48 11.83 -12.34
C ARG A 15 2.18 10.67 -11.62
N ALA A 16 1.44 9.95 -10.78
CA ALA A 16 1.78 8.60 -10.36
C ALA A 16 1.99 7.74 -11.62
N ARG A 17 3.20 7.21 -11.78
CA ARG A 17 3.58 6.38 -12.92
C ARG A 17 3.48 4.91 -12.49
N MET A 18 2.27 4.39 -12.53
CA MET A 18 2.00 2.96 -12.50
C MET A 18 1.98 2.49 -13.96
N LEU A 19 3.09 1.98 -14.48
CA LEU A 19 3.14 1.23 -15.75
C LEU A 19 4.29 0.21 -15.72
N GLU A 20 3.88 -1.06 -15.65
CA GLU A 20 4.46 -2.28 -16.23
C GLU A 20 5.88 -2.18 -16.84
N SER A 21 6.82 -2.95 -16.29
CA SER A 21 8.07 -3.31 -16.97
C SER A 21 8.12 -4.80 -17.27
N SER A 22 7.53 -5.20 -18.40
CA SER A 22 7.87 -6.44 -19.08
C SER A 22 9.26 -6.29 -19.70
N SER A 23 10.29 -6.84 -19.05
CA SER A 23 11.65 -6.82 -19.57
C SER A 23 11.86 -7.94 -20.60
N THR A 24 11.75 -7.58 -21.88
CA THR A 24 12.19 -8.41 -23.01
C THR A 24 13.69 -8.19 -23.22
N THR A 25 14.55 -9.01 -22.61
CA THR A 25 15.98 -9.00 -22.93
C THR A 25 16.25 -9.91 -24.13
N ARG A 26 16.51 -9.27 -25.28
CA ARG A 26 17.00 -9.91 -26.51
C ARG A 26 18.52 -9.98 -26.44
N ALA A 27 19.07 -11.10 -25.98
CA ALA A 27 20.49 -11.41 -26.16
C ALA A 27 20.68 -12.26 -27.43
N ARG A 28 21.61 -11.80 -28.28
CA ARG A 28 22.06 -12.47 -29.50
C ARG A 28 23.05 -13.59 -29.13
N GLY A 29 22.92 -14.72 -29.82
CA GLY A 29 24.04 -15.57 -30.26
C GLY A 29 24.58 -16.54 -29.23
N ASP A 30 24.08 -17.78 -29.27
CA ASP A 30 24.96 -18.94 -29.51
C ASP A 30 24.14 -20.12 -30.03
N VAL A 31 24.54 -20.58 -31.21
CA VAL A 31 23.93 -21.69 -31.94
C VAL A 31 24.61 -22.97 -31.47
N ILE A 32 24.03 -23.65 -30.48
CA ILE A 32 24.38 -25.05 -30.22
C ILE A 32 23.42 -25.93 -31.02
N ARG A 33 23.95 -26.47 -32.12
CA ARG A 33 23.34 -27.55 -32.90
C ARG A 33 23.29 -28.81 -32.03
N TYR A 34 22.09 -29.28 -31.68
CA TYR A 34 21.90 -30.69 -31.33
C TYR A 34 21.40 -31.44 -32.56
N LEU A 35 22.29 -32.27 -33.09
CA LEU A 35 22.03 -33.24 -34.14
C LEU A 35 20.99 -34.26 -33.65
N ARG A 36 20.04 -34.56 -34.54
CA ARG A 36 19.05 -35.62 -34.41
C ARG A 36 19.73 -36.94 -34.77
N ASP A 37 19.72 -37.91 -33.86
CA ASP A 37 19.96 -39.32 -34.21
C ASP A 37 18.79 -40.16 -33.65
N PRO A 38 18.08 -40.95 -34.48
CA PRO A 38 17.02 -41.83 -34.02
C PRO A 38 17.53 -43.25 -33.79
N ARG A 39 17.21 -43.86 -32.63
CA ARG A 39 16.74 -45.26 -32.44
C ARG A 39 16.92 -45.74 -30.99
N SER A 40 16.09 -46.74 -30.67
CA SER A 40 15.96 -47.52 -29.42
C SER A 40 15.22 -46.76 -28.31
N GLY A 41 14.17 -47.27 -27.67
CA GLY A 41 13.67 -48.64 -27.56
C GLY A 41 13.52 -48.95 -26.07
N ASP A 42 12.30 -49.30 -25.65
CA ASP A 42 11.87 -49.78 -24.33
C ASP A 42 11.89 -48.83 -23.10
N SER A 43 10.71 -48.56 -22.54
CA SER A 43 10.15 -49.42 -21.49
C SER A 43 8.87 -48.84 -20.88
N ALA A 44 7.96 -49.75 -20.53
CA ALA A 44 6.70 -49.49 -19.86
C ALA A 44 6.90 -49.03 -18.40
N SER A 45 6.04 -48.14 -17.90
CA SER A 45 5.41 -48.35 -16.59
C SER A 45 4.20 -47.41 -16.41
N ARG A 46 3.17 -48.02 -15.81
CA ARG A 46 1.88 -47.44 -15.46
C ARG A 46 2.03 -46.44 -14.31
N CYS A 47 1.25 -45.36 -14.34
CA CYS A 47 0.71 -44.79 -13.09
C CYS A 47 -0.77 -44.47 -13.30
N ALA A 48 -1.62 -45.32 -12.73
CA ALA A 48 -3.04 -45.13 -12.61
C ALA A 48 -3.34 -44.38 -11.31
N ARG A 49 -3.95 -43.18 -11.40
CA ARG A 49 -4.90 -42.63 -10.41
C ARG A 49 -5.41 -41.25 -10.85
N CYS A 50 -6.36 -41.25 -11.79
CA CYS A 50 -7.35 -40.17 -11.89
C CYS A 50 -8.66 -40.73 -11.34
N SER A 51 -8.98 -40.42 -10.08
CA SER A 51 -10.28 -40.73 -9.48
C SER A 51 -11.08 -39.44 -9.33
N ALA A 52 -12.35 -39.55 -9.65
CA ALA A 52 -13.29 -38.49 -9.97
C ALA A 52 -13.60 -37.55 -8.79
N TYR A 53 -13.56 -36.24 -9.05
CA TYR A 53 -14.27 -35.25 -8.25
C TYR A 53 -15.59 -34.90 -8.95
N ARG A 54 -16.71 -35.20 -8.29
CA ARG A 54 -18.08 -34.98 -8.76
C ARG A 54 -18.73 -33.99 -7.78
N PRO A 55 -19.08 -32.74 -8.18
CA PRO A 55 -19.81 -31.86 -7.28
C PRO A 55 -21.30 -32.20 -7.29
N GLU A 56 -21.85 -32.45 -6.10
CA GLU A 56 -23.28 -32.67 -5.87
C GLU A 56 -24.09 -31.39 -6.14
N ARG A 57 -25.23 -31.55 -6.82
CA ARG A 57 -26.22 -30.51 -7.06
C ARG A 57 -26.92 -30.18 -5.73
N ARG A 58 -26.73 -28.97 -5.21
CA ARG A 58 -27.58 -28.44 -4.13
C ARG A 58 -28.96 -28.05 -4.70
N ALA A 59 -29.99 -28.61 -4.09
CA ALA A 59 -31.39 -28.34 -4.37
C ALA A 59 -31.79 -26.90 -4.00
N ALA A 60 -32.68 -26.31 -4.80
CA ALA A 60 -33.28 -25.01 -4.55
C ALA A 60 -34.26 -25.08 -3.37
N VAL A 61 -34.19 -24.09 -2.48
CA VAL A 61 -35.14 -23.89 -1.37
C VAL A 61 -36.32 -23.06 -1.89
N PRO A 62 -37.59 -23.45 -1.63
CA PRO A 62 -38.73 -22.67 -2.06
C PRO A 62 -38.94 -21.44 -1.16
N LEU A 63 -39.25 -20.30 -1.78
CA LEU A 63 -39.66 -19.09 -1.09
C LEU A 63 -41.16 -19.16 -0.77
N ASP A 64 -41.49 -19.45 0.48
CA ASP A 64 -42.86 -19.32 0.97
C ASP A 64 -43.24 -17.85 1.18
N ARG A 65 -44.37 -17.49 0.57
CA ARG A 65 -45.08 -16.22 0.78
C ARG A 65 -45.72 -16.24 2.16
N VAL A 66 -45.44 -15.23 2.98
CA VAL A 66 -46.27 -14.92 4.16
C VAL A 66 -46.79 -13.49 4.06
N ALA A 67 -48.09 -13.40 4.31
CA ALA A 67 -48.96 -12.26 4.10
C ALA A 67 -48.68 -11.08 5.04
N HIS A 68 -49.05 -9.89 4.57
CA HIS A 68 -49.19 -8.69 5.39
C HIS A 68 -50.35 -8.85 6.38
N ASP A 69 -50.08 -8.57 7.65
CA ASP A 69 -51.10 -8.06 8.57
C ASP A 69 -50.66 -6.68 9.07
N LYS A 70 -51.58 -5.73 8.92
CA LYS A 70 -51.46 -4.34 9.34
C LYS A 70 -52.31 -4.19 10.58
N THR A 71 -51.73 -4.01 11.76
CA THR A 71 -52.36 -3.22 12.83
C THR A 71 -51.38 -2.91 13.97
N ALA A 72 -51.71 -1.82 14.66
CA ALA A 72 -51.27 -1.43 16.00
C ALA A 72 -50.07 -0.48 16.14
N SER A 73 -50.44 0.81 16.13
CA SER A 73 -50.26 1.73 17.26
C SER A 73 -48.90 2.40 17.46
N ALA A 74 -48.93 3.71 17.21
CA ALA A 74 -47.89 4.67 17.48
C ALA A 74 -47.51 4.71 18.97
N ARG A 75 -46.23 4.42 19.26
CA ARG A 75 -45.55 4.94 20.45
C ARG A 75 -44.42 5.86 19.99
N ARG A 76 -44.61 7.17 20.21
CA ARG A 76 -43.52 8.17 20.12
C ARG A 76 -42.51 7.85 21.23
N VAL A 77 -41.42 7.19 20.85
CA VAL A 77 -40.21 7.14 21.68
C VAL A 77 -39.57 8.51 21.58
N ARG A 78 -39.53 9.25 22.69
CA ARG A 78 -38.74 10.48 22.79
C ARG A 78 -37.28 10.10 22.55
N ARG A 79 -36.70 10.60 21.45
CA ARG A 79 -35.27 10.46 21.14
C ARG A 79 -34.52 11.33 22.14
N ASP A 80 -34.10 10.71 23.24
CA ASP A 80 -33.23 11.35 24.21
C ASP A 80 -31.86 11.47 23.56
N ALA A 81 -31.56 12.67 23.03
CA ALA A 81 -30.31 13.01 22.37
C ALA A 81 -29.18 13.13 23.41
N ARG A 82 -28.84 12.03 24.07
CA ARG A 82 -27.58 11.92 24.80
C ARG A 82 -26.50 11.56 23.81
N ARG A 83 -25.96 12.60 23.18
CA ARG A 83 -24.65 12.57 22.52
C ARG A 83 -23.66 12.06 23.56
N SER A 84 -23.19 10.82 23.44
CA SER A 84 -22.13 10.31 24.30
C SER A 84 -20.97 11.31 24.26
N PRO A 85 -20.34 11.67 25.39
CA PRO A 85 -19.21 12.56 25.37
C PRO A 85 -18.11 11.83 24.59
N VAL A 86 -17.72 12.40 23.46
CA VAL A 86 -16.42 12.08 22.86
C VAL A 86 -15.41 12.38 23.97
N PRO A 87 -14.55 11.42 24.37
CA PRO A 87 -13.56 11.70 25.38
C PRO A 87 -12.76 12.92 24.92
N ASP A 88 -12.68 13.91 25.81
CA ASP A 88 -11.89 15.12 25.61
C ASP A 88 -10.41 14.72 25.52
N VAL A 89 -9.97 14.39 24.31
CA VAL A 89 -8.56 14.22 24.00
C VAL A 89 -7.97 15.61 24.01
N GLN A 90 -7.37 15.96 25.15
CA GLN A 90 -6.55 17.17 25.29
C GLN A 90 -5.56 17.21 24.11
N PRO A 91 -5.49 18.31 23.34
CA PRO A 91 -4.62 18.37 22.18
C PRO A 91 -3.17 18.26 22.65
N ASP A 92 -2.54 17.14 22.31
CA ASP A 92 -1.09 17.02 22.21
C ASP A 92 -0.58 18.25 21.45
N GLU A 93 0.44 18.95 21.96
CA GLU A 93 0.76 20.35 21.69
C GLU A 93 0.97 20.68 20.18
N GLY A 94 -0.07 20.70 19.35
CA GLY A 94 -0.06 21.17 17.97
C GLY A 94 0.98 20.57 17.01
N ARG A 95 1.72 19.52 17.40
CA ARG A 95 2.75 18.88 16.55
C ARG A 95 2.10 17.87 15.63
N LEU A 96 2.55 17.85 14.38
CA LEU A 96 2.17 16.80 13.45
C LEU A 96 2.88 15.51 13.88
N ARG A 97 2.15 14.42 14.07
CA ARG A 97 2.74 13.10 14.30
C ARG A 97 2.63 12.27 13.03
N ILE A 98 3.76 11.96 12.41
CA ILE A 98 3.82 11.04 11.28
C ILE A 98 4.21 9.66 11.81
N THR A 99 3.33 8.67 11.63
CA THR A 99 3.67 7.28 11.99
C THR A 99 4.12 6.51 10.76
N VAL A 100 5.29 5.87 10.87
CA VAL A 100 5.88 5.02 9.83
C VAL A 100 5.67 3.56 10.23
N ARG A 101 5.17 2.76 9.30
CA ARG A 101 4.84 1.35 9.53
C ARG A 101 5.17 0.50 8.32
N THR A 102 5.39 -0.78 8.56
CA THR A 102 5.63 -1.77 7.50
C THR A 102 4.69 -2.96 7.66
N ALA A 103 4.39 -3.59 6.53
CA ALA A 103 3.67 -4.84 6.49
C ALA A 103 4.02 -5.60 5.22
N THR A 104 3.82 -6.91 5.27
CA THR A 104 3.78 -7.77 4.10
C THR A 104 2.38 -8.33 3.94
N GLY A 105 1.97 -8.60 2.71
CA GLY A 105 0.71 -9.26 2.42
C GLY A 105 0.87 -10.33 1.36
N SER A 106 -0.09 -11.25 1.32
CA SER A 106 -0.16 -12.33 0.33
C SER A 106 -1.57 -12.45 -0.22
N GLY A 107 -1.70 -12.89 -1.47
CA GLY A 107 -3.02 -12.96 -2.08
C GLY A 107 -3.02 -13.74 -3.39
N ARG A 108 -4.22 -14.11 -3.83
CA ARG A 108 -4.40 -14.82 -5.11
C ARG A 108 -4.08 -13.94 -6.32
N THR A 109 -4.04 -12.63 -6.12
CA THR A 109 -3.67 -11.61 -7.10
C THR A 109 -2.77 -10.56 -6.43
N PRO A 110 -1.97 -9.80 -7.20
CA PRO A 110 -1.15 -8.72 -6.65
C PRO A 110 -1.97 -7.68 -5.86
N ILE A 111 -3.17 -7.33 -6.34
CA ILE A 111 -4.02 -6.37 -5.64
C ILE A 111 -4.54 -6.91 -4.30
N SER A 112 -4.85 -8.21 -4.20
CA SER A 112 -5.23 -8.82 -2.91
C SER A 112 -4.05 -8.96 -1.96
N ALA A 113 -2.82 -9.15 -2.47
CA ALA A 113 -1.62 -9.14 -1.64
C ALA A 113 -1.32 -7.74 -1.11
N PHE A 114 -1.55 -6.70 -1.92
CA PHE A 114 -1.44 -5.31 -1.49
C PHE A 114 -2.49 -4.95 -0.43
N ASP A 115 -3.75 -5.36 -0.62
CA ASP A 115 -4.83 -5.19 0.37
C ASP A 115 -4.52 -5.87 1.72
N ASP A 116 -4.01 -7.10 1.68
CA ASP A 116 -3.55 -7.82 2.88
C ASP A 116 -2.39 -7.09 3.59
N ALA A 117 -1.48 -6.47 2.83
CA ALA A 117 -0.42 -5.63 3.40
C ALA A 117 -0.97 -4.36 4.05
N LEU A 118 -1.98 -3.72 3.45
CA LEU A 118 -2.65 -2.56 4.07
C LEU A 118 -3.36 -2.96 5.37
N HIS A 119 -3.92 -4.17 5.43
CA HIS A 119 -4.51 -4.72 6.64
C HIS A 119 -3.46 -4.92 7.72
N GLY A 120 -2.33 -5.54 7.38
CA GLY A 120 -1.19 -5.71 8.31
C GLY A 120 -0.62 -4.38 8.81
N ALA A 121 -0.73 -3.31 8.01
CA ALA A 121 -0.32 -1.96 8.39
C ALA A 121 -1.44 -1.14 9.08
N ASN A 122 -2.58 -1.73 9.44
CA ASN A 122 -3.72 -1.02 10.06
C ASN A 122 -4.22 0.19 9.24
N VAL A 123 -4.17 0.10 7.91
CA VAL A 123 -4.57 1.18 6.97
C VAL A 123 -5.46 0.72 5.79
N ALA A 124 -6.00 -0.50 5.84
CA ALA A 124 -6.83 -1.06 4.76
C ALA A 124 -8.13 -0.31 4.51
N ASP A 125 -8.78 0.17 5.58
CA ASP A 125 -10.10 0.80 5.49
C ASP A 125 -10.06 2.29 5.10
N PHE A 126 -8.93 2.79 4.59
CA PHE A 126 -8.75 4.18 4.22
C PHE A 126 -8.68 4.39 2.70
N ASN A 127 -9.10 5.57 2.26
CA ASN A 127 -8.73 6.11 0.96
C ASN A 127 -7.34 6.74 1.04
N LEU A 128 -6.33 6.08 0.46
CA LEU A 128 -4.95 6.55 0.48
C LEU A 128 -4.75 7.75 -0.48
N ILE A 129 -4.26 8.87 0.06
CA ILE A 129 -3.89 10.07 -0.70
C ILE A 129 -2.37 10.21 -0.64
N ALA A 130 -1.71 9.82 -1.73
CA ALA A 130 -0.26 9.88 -1.86
C ALA A 130 0.26 11.34 -1.88
N LEU A 131 1.27 11.61 -1.06
CA LEU A 131 1.98 12.88 -0.94
C LEU A 131 3.36 12.82 -1.60
N SER A 132 3.96 13.98 -1.84
CA SER A 132 5.19 14.12 -2.63
C SER A 132 6.51 13.90 -1.89
N SER A 133 6.50 13.61 -0.57
CA SER A 133 7.65 13.35 0.34
C SER A 133 8.14 14.44 1.31
N VAL A 134 7.47 15.60 1.43
CA VAL A 134 7.94 16.68 2.34
C VAL A 134 7.47 16.47 3.77
N VAL A 135 8.35 16.62 4.75
CA VAL A 135 8.03 16.62 6.19
C VAL A 135 8.06 18.06 6.72
N PRO A 136 6.94 18.58 7.28
CA PRO A 136 6.93 19.91 7.88
C PRO A 136 7.85 20.03 9.11
N PRO A 137 8.35 21.23 9.45
CA PRO A 137 8.99 21.48 10.74
C PRO A 137 8.07 21.14 11.92
N ARG A 138 8.65 20.89 13.10
CA ARG A 138 7.93 20.51 14.33
C ARG A 138 7.02 19.28 14.16
N THR A 139 7.53 18.29 13.45
CA THR A 139 6.87 17.00 13.21
C THR A 139 7.58 15.90 13.99
N ASP A 140 6.81 15.08 14.69
CA ASP A 140 7.30 13.84 15.28
C ASP A 140 7.16 12.70 14.27
N VAL A 141 8.28 12.26 13.69
CA VAL A 141 8.32 11.08 12.82
C VAL A 141 8.72 9.86 13.67
N VAL A 142 7.79 8.94 13.86
CA VAL A 142 7.97 7.77 14.74
C VAL A 142 7.59 6.47 14.03
N VAL A 143 8.32 5.40 14.30
CA VAL A 143 7.90 4.05 13.87
C VAL A 143 6.86 3.55 14.85
N ALA A 144 5.66 3.24 14.35
CA ALA A 144 4.48 3.00 15.18
C ALA A 144 3.45 2.15 14.42
N ASP A 145 2.93 1.12 15.07
CA ASP A 145 1.95 0.18 14.51
C ASP A 145 0.54 0.37 15.07
N GLU A 146 0.32 1.36 15.95
CA GLU A 146 -0.99 1.61 16.52
C GLU A 146 -2.06 1.88 15.45
N PRO A 147 -3.29 1.37 15.65
CA PRO A 147 -4.42 1.72 14.82
C PRO A 147 -4.65 3.22 14.78
N LEU A 148 -4.91 3.75 13.58
CA LEU A 148 -5.27 5.16 13.41
C LEU A 148 -6.76 5.34 13.77
N PRO A 149 -7.13 6.41 14.48
CA PRO A 149 -8.52 6.69 14.79
C PRO A 149 -9.28 7.09 13.50
N ALA A 150 -10.21 6.25 13.05
CA ALA A 150 -10.90 6.48 11.78
C ALA A 150 -12.21 5.71 11.60
N GLU A 151 -13.03 6.20 10.66
CA GLU A 151 -14.12 5.43 10.05
C GLU A 151 -13.70 4.82 8.71
N HIS A 152 -14.37 3.73 8.33
CA HIS A 152 -14.20 3.15 7.00
C HIS A 152 -14.46 4.20 5.90
N GLY A 153 -13.48 4.33 5.01
CA GLY A 153 -13.49 5.23 3.88
C GLY A 153 -12.88 6.61 4.15
N ASP A 154 -12.40 6.92 5.36
CA ASP A 154 -11.73 8.20 5.61
C ASP A 154 -10.47 8.38 4.75
N LYS A 155 -10.09 9.63 4.48
CA LYS A 155 -8.91 9.96 3.68
C LYS A 155 -7.66 9.85 4.54
N LEU A 156 -6.67 9.09 4.08
CA LEU A 156 -5.38 8.96 4.73
C LEU A 156 -4.29 9.61 3.86
N TYR A 157 -3.73 10.72 4.33
CA TYR A 157 -2.60 11.36 3.67
C TYR A 157 -1.32 10.60 4.00
N CYS A 158 -0.60 10.13 2.99
CA CYS A 158 0.54 9.25 3.21
C CYS A 158 1.64 9.36 2.15
N VAL A 159 2.84 8.92 2.50
CA VAL A 159 3.92 8.57 1.57
C VAL A 159 4.09 7.05 1.66
N MET A 160 4.26 6.34 0.54
CA MET A 160 4.34 4.87 0.58
C MET A 160 5.28 4.29 -0.47
N ALA A 161 6.08 3.31 -0.04
CA ALA A 161 6.83 2.43 -0.93
C ALA A 161 6.14 1.07 -0.97
N THR A 162 5.95 0.52 -2.18
CA THR A 162 5.33 -0.79 -2.38
C THR A 162 6.14 -1.61 -3.37
N ALA A 163 6.25 -2.91 -3.15
CA ALA A 163 6.86 -3.85 -4.08
C ALA A 163 6.03 -5.12 -4.15
N ASN A 164 5.89 -5.72 -5.33
CA ASN A 164 5.18 -6.99 -5.53
C ASN A 164 6.09 -8.04 -6.16
N ALA A 165 5.88 -9.29 -5.80
CA ALA A 165 6.50 -10.45 -6.43
C ALA A 165 5.42 -11.50 -6.71
N GLU A 166 5.41 -12.04 -7.93
CA GLU A 166 4.34 -12.93 -8.41
C GLU A 166 4.85 -14.31 -8.75
N LEU A 167 6.11 -14.42 -9.19
CA LEU A 167 6.70 -15.71 -9.57
C LEU A 167 7.38 -16.36 -8.38
N ARG A 168 7.26 -17.68 -8.27
CA ARG A 168 7.92 -18.47 -7.22
C ARG A 168 9.42 -18.19 -7.22
N GLY A 169 9.94 -17.86 -6.04
CA GLY A 169 11.36 -17.54 -5.82
C GLY A 169 11.70 -16.07 -6.00
N GLU A 170 10.79 -15.24 -6.51
CA GLU A 170 10.98 -13.78 -6.51
C GLU A 170 10.84 -13.21 -5.11
N SER A 171 11.52 -12.09 -4.89
CA SER A 171 11.45 -11.32 -3.66
C SER A 171 11.07 -9.89 -4.00
N ALA A 172 10.23 -9.30 -3.15
CA ALA A 172 9.81 -7.92 -3.25
C ALA A 172 10.25 -7.19 -1.99
N TRP A 173 11.05 -6.14 -2.15
CA TRP A 173 11.52 -5.29 -1.06
C TRP A 173 11.06 -3.86 -1.28
N ALA A 174 10.53 -3.23 -0.24
CA ALA A 174 10.11 -1.84 -0.23
C ALA A 174 10.64 -1.14 1.02
N GLY A 175 10.96 0.14 0.91
CA GLY A 175 11.48 0.89 2.03
C GLY A 175 11.20 2.38 1.95
N LEU A 176 11.05 2.97 3.14
CA LEU A 176 11.02 4.41 3.33
C LEU A 176 12.27 4.84 4.08
N GLY A 177 12.95 5.87 3.55
CA GLY A 177 14.01 6.58 4.25
C GLY A 177 13.62 8.01 4.54
N TRP A 178 14.15 8.61 5.60
CA TRP A 178 13.95 10.01 5.89
C TRP A 178 15.12 10.67 6.59
N VAL A 179 15.21 11.98 6.40
CA VAL A 179 16.05 12.90 7.18
C VAL A 179 15.16 14.00 7.73
N TYR A 180 15.46 14.51 8.92
CA TYR A 180 14.60 15.48 9.58
C TYR A 180 15.38 16.41 10.52
N ASP A 181 15.11 17.70 10.36
CA ASP A 181 15.54 18.76 11.26
C ASP A 181 14.32 19.47 11.85
N GLU A 182 14.39 19.84 13.14
CA GLU A 182 13.25 20.40 13.89
C GLU A 182 12.78 21.75 13.34
N GLU A 183 13.70 22.59 12.85
CA GLU A 183 13.40 23.93 12.38
C GLU A 183 13.11 23.96 10.87
N LEU A 184 13.82 23.14 10.09
CA LEU A 184 13.75 23.13 8.64
C LEU A 184 12.71 22.14 8.09
N GLY A 185 12.29 21.17 8.89
CA GLY A 185 11.53 20.01 8.44
C GLY A 185 12.43 18.95 7.81
N GLY A 186 11.85 18.11 6.97
CA GLY A 186 12.54 16.93 6.45
C GLY A 186 12.02 16.43 5.11
N LEU A 187 12.53 15.27 4.71
CA LEU A 187 12.22 14.62 3.44
C LEU A 187 12.06 13.11 3.67
N PHE A 188 11.09 12.51 2.99
CA PHE A 188 11.03 11.08 2.76
C PHE A 188 11.64 10.72 1.39
N VAL A 189 12.06 9.46 1.26
CA VAL A 189 12.29 8.79 -0.03
C VAL A 189 11.62 7.43 0.02
N GLU A 190 11.08 7.02 -1.12
CA GLU A 190 10.47 5.72 -1.34
C GLU A 190 11.27 4.96 -2.39
N HIS A 191 11.64 3.72 -2.07
CA HIS A 191 12.34 2.83 -2.99
C HIS A 191 11.82 1.41 -2.91
N HIS A 192 11.96 0.68 -4.01
CA HIS A 192 11.69 -0.75 -4.07
C HIS A 192 12.75 -1.48 -4.91
N SER A 193 13.01 -2.74 -4.59
CA SER A 193 13.95 -3.59 -5.32
C SER A 193 13.65 -5.08 -5.11
N GLY A 194 14.44 -5.94 -5.72
CA GLY A 194 14.46 -7.39 -5.47
C GLY A 194 15.30 -7.82 -4.27
N SER A 195 16.03 -6.90 -3.62
CA SER A 195 16.86 -7.17 -2.43
C SER A 195 16.78 -6.03 -1.41
N GLU A 196 16.97 -6.36 -0.15
CA GLU A 196 17.05 -5.41 0.98
C GLU A 196 18.19 -4.42 0.77
N GLU A 197 19.40 -4.92 0.51
CA GLU A 197 20.63 -4.14 0.35
C GLU A 197 20.47 -3.03 -0.71
N SER A 198 19.86 -3.35 -1.86
CA SER A 198 19.63 -2.34 -2.90
C SER A 198 18.64 -1.26 -2.47
N VAL A 199 17.58 -1.61 -1.72
CA VAL A 199 16.64 -0.59 -1.19
C VAL A 199 17.37 0.33 -0.22
N GLU A 200 18.17 -0.23 0.68
CA GLU A 200 18.93 0.55 1.66
C GLU A 200 19.95 1.50 0.99
N GLU A 201 20.69 1.01 0.00
CA GLU A 201 21.65 1.82 -0.76
C GLU A 201 20.96 2.95 -1.52
N LEU A 202 19.86 2.65 -2.22
CA LEU A 202 19.08 3.65 -2.96
C LEU A 202 18.51 4.74 -2.05
N ILE A 203 18.03 4.37 -0.86
CA ILE A 203 17.58 5.32 0.17
C ILE A 203 18.70 6.28 0.54
N GLU A 204 19.87 5.76 0.91
CA GLU A 204 20.99 6.56 1.37
C GLU A 204 21.50 7.50 0.26
N LEU A 205 21.72 6.96 -0.94
CA LEU A 205 22.16 7.75 -2.10
C LEU A 205 21.17 8.87 -2.41
N SER A 206 19.87 8.60 -2.38
CA SER A 206 18.84 9.59 -2.70
C SER A 206 18.76 10.70 -1.67
N LEU A 207 18.80 10.37 -0.38
CA LEU A 207 18.77 11.37 0.70
C LEU A 207 20.02 12.24 0.68
N GLN A 208 21.21 11.65 0.50
CA GLN A 208 22.46 12.41 0.33
C GLN A 208 22.37 13.40 -0.83
N ASP A 209 21.92 12.95 -1.99
CA ASP A 209 21.76 13.78 -3.19
C ASP A 209 20.76 14.93 -2.97
N MET A 210 19.64 14.66 -2.29
CA MET A 210 18.61 15.65 -2.01
C MET A 210 19.01 16.67 -0.95
N ALA A 211 19.77 16.25 0.06
CA ALA A 211 20.36 17.13 1.06
C ALA A 211 21.42 18.05 0.41
N ARG A 212 22.34 17.47 -0.38
CA ARG A 212 23.37 18.22 -1.13
C ARG A 212 22.75 19.28 -2.06
N ARG A 213 21.72 18.94 -2.84
CA ARG A 213 21.04 19.91 -3.74
C ARG A 213 20.42 21.09 -3.00
N ARG A 214 20.05 20.90 -1.73
CA ARG A 214 19.49 21.97 -0.89
C ARG A 214 20.55 22.75 -0.14
N GLY A 215 21.80 22.29 -0.13
CA GLY A 215 22.88 22.86 0.67
C GLY A 215 22.57 22.82 2.17
N ARG A 216 21.85 21.78 2.62
CA ARG A 216 21.35 21.64 3.98
C ARG A 216 21.81 20.31 4.57
N ASP A 217 22.08 20.34 5.86
CA ASP A 217 22.18 19.16 6.70
C ASP A 217 20.83 18.99 7.43
N PHE A 218 20.25 17.81 7.33
CA PHE A 218 18.98 17.45 7.97
C PHE A 218 19.20 16.41 9.08
N GLY A 219 20.44 16.24 9.54
CA GLY A 219 20.80 15.24 10.54
C GLY A 219 20.89 13.82 9.96
N PRO A 220 20.80 12.80 10.83
CA PRO A 220 21.03 11.41 10.44
C PRO A 220 19.92 10.88 9.51
N THR A 221 20.31 9.96 8.62
CA THR A 221 19.36 9.14 7.86
C THR A 221 18.69 8.13 8.78
N HIS A 222 17.37 8.08 8.71
CA HIS A 222 16.54 7.01 9.24
C HIS A 222 15.93 6.21 8.09
N LYS A 223 15.65 4.93 8.32
CA LYS A 223 15.02 4.07 7.32
C LYS A 223 14.23 2.93 7.97
N ILE A 224 13.23 2.44 7.24
CA ILE A 224 12.58 1.16 7.49
C ILE A 224 12.42 0.44 6.15
N VAL A 225 12.72 -0.86 6.14
CA VAL A 225 12.69 -1.70 4.95
C VAL A 225 11.97 -2.99 5.30
N VAL A 226 11.18 -3.51 4.35
CA VAL A 226 10.43 -4.75 4.51
C VAL A 226 10.48 -5.56 3.23
N GLY A 227 10.56 -6.88 3.38
CA GLY A 227 10.70 -7.84 2.29
C GLY A 227 9.66 -8.95 2.36
N ALA A 228 9.17 -9.38 1.20
CA ALA A 228 8.31 -10.54 1.05
C ALA A 228 8.83 -11.47 -0.04
N HIS A 229 8.75 -12.78 0.20
CA HIS A 229 9.20 -13.81 -0.74
C HIS A 229 8.00 -14.56 -1.33
N CYS A 230 7.92 -14.62 -2.65
CA CYS A 230 6.87 -15.36 -3.33
C CYS A 230 7.19 -16.86 -3.29
N VAL A 231 6.44 -17.62 -2.49
CA VAL A 231 6.53 -19.09 -2.45
C VAL A 231 5.48 -19.69 -3.37
N ASP A 232 4.19 -19.52 -3.04
CA ASP A 232 3.07 -20.16 -3.73
C ASP A 232 1.99 -19.19 -4.22
N SER A 233 2.08 -17.91 -3.86
CA SER A 233 1.10 -16.89 -4.19
C SER A 233 1.77 -15.51 -4.27
N PRO A 234 1.23 -14.59 -5.08
CA PRO A 234 1.66 -13.19 -5.09
C PRO A 234 1.80 -12.61 -3.69
N VAL A 235 2.87 -11.84 -3.49
CA VAL A 235 3.17 -11.14 -2.25
C VAL A 235 3.38 -9.65 -2.49
N CYS A 236 3.11 -8.85 -1.46
CA CYS A 236 3.38 -7.42 -1.43
C CYS A 236 4.22 -7.07 -0.20
N ALA A 237 5.21 -6.21 -0.37
CA ALA A 237 5.93 -5.53 0.69
C ALA A 237 5.51 -4.05 0.71
N LEU A 238 5.14 -3.52 1.88
CA LEU A 238 4.61 -2.17 2.06
C LEU A 238 5.35 -1.45 3.19
N ALA A 239 5.90 -0.28 2.89
CA ALA A 239 6.30 0.71 3.89
C ALA A 239 5.48 1.99 3.69
N ILE A 240 4.85 2.51 4.74
CA ILE A 240 3.94 3.66 4.65
C ILE A 240 4.16 4.62 5.82
N ALA A 241 4.26 5.90 5.51
CA ALA A 241 4.28 7.01 6.44
C ALA A 241 2.94 7.74 6.39
N THR A 242 2.25 7.84 7.52
CA THR A 242 0.89 8.36 7.63
C THR A 242 0.90 9.73 8.30
N TYR A 243 0.34 10.74 7.62
CA TYR A 243 0.37 12.13 8.07
C TYR A 243 -0.87 12.53 8.83
N ALA A 244 -2.04 12.28 8.24
CA ALA A 244 -3.31 12.71 8.82
C ALA A 244 -4.46 11.89 8.25
N VAL A 245 -5.48 11.73 9.08
CA VAL A 245 -6.79 11.20 8.70
C VAL A 245 -7.77 12.36 8.57
N GLU A 246 -8.55 12.39 7.50
CA GLU A 246 -9.61 13.38 7.30
C GLU A 246 -10.89 12.71 6.81
N SER A 247 -12.00 12.92 7.53
CA SER A 247 -13.31 12.45 7.09
C SER A 247 -13.86 13.25 5.91
N TRP A 248 -14.77 12.66 5.14
CA TRP A 248 -15.40 13.31 3.97
C TRP A 248 -16.36 14.47 4.30
N GLY A 249 -16.48 14.87 5.58
CA GLY A 249 -17.24 16.06 5.98
C GLY A 249 -18.73 16.02 5.65
N THR A 250 -19.33 14.83 5.49
CA THR A 250 -20.78 14.71 5.28
C THR A 250 -21.42 14.40 6.61
N ALA A 251 -22.29 15.29 7.11
CA ALA A 251 -23.26 14.92 8.12
C ALA A 251 -24.07 13.74 7.56
N ARG A 252 -23.75 12.52 8.00
CA ARG A 252 -24.56 11.34 7.70
C ARG A 252 -25.93 11.61 8.35
N GLY A 253 -26.90 12.00 7.52
CA GLY A 253 -28.30 12.19 7.92
C GLY A 253 -28.96 10.87 8.30
#